data_AF-A0A367Y985-F1
#
_entry.id   AF-A0A367Y985-F1
#
_cell.length_a   1.000
_cell.length_b   1.000
_cell.length_c   1.000
_cell.angle_alpha   90.00
_cell.angle_beta   90.00
_cell.angle_gamma   90.00
#
_symmetry.space_group_name_H-M   'P 1'
#
loop_
_entity.id
_entity.type
_entity.pdbx_description
1 polymer ?
#
loop_
_entity_poly.entity_id
_entity_poly.type
_entity_poly.pdbx_seq_one_letter_code
_entity_poly.pdbx_strand_id
1 'polypeptide(L)'
;MLHYFLILSSFLVSLASANLFDFLNNFNHGGGGRQQQQGVRNPQEYENRILTSQCNQYLCPDTGLCVESPKFCPCPYPSSQIRCFLPDGRYLCISKPAGEGISDKYNDPKTNWKIDAKDDNIRDCGWVNRAWRGLV
;
A
#
# COMPACT_ATOMS: atom_id res chain seq x y z
N MET A 1 40.29 -26.68 28.96
CA MET A 1 39.22 -27.46 28.30
C MET A 1 37.83 -26.81 28.45
N LEU A 2 37.36 -26.48 29.67
CA LEU A 2 36.02 -25.90 29.89
C LEU A 2 35.82 -24.50 29.25
N HIS A 3 36.86 -23.65 29.23
CA HIS A 3 36.80 -22.32 28.61
C HIS A 3 36.71 -22.36 27.08
N TYR A 4 37.34 -23.36 26.44
CA TYR A 4 37.23 -23.56 25.00
C TYR A 4 35.81 -23.95 24.59
N PHE A 5 35.13 -24.76 25.42
CA PHE A 5 33.73 -25.14 25.20
C PHE A 5 32.75 -23.96 25.30
N LEU A 6 32.96 -23.04 26.25
CA LEU A 6 32.12 -21.85 26.41
C LEU A 6 32.26 -20.86 25.24
N ILE A 7 33.49 -20.64 24.77
CA ILE A 7 33.76 -19.75 23.62
C ILE A 7 33.17 -20.33 22.33
N LEU A 8 33.26 -21.65 22.13
CA LEU A 8 32.68 -22.32 20.95
C LEU A 8 31.14 -22.25 20.94
N SER A 9 30.49 -22.33 22.11
CA SER A 9 29.02 -22.23 22.21
C SER A 9 28.49 -20.82 21.92
N SER A 10 29.23 -19.77 22.28
CA SER A 10 28.84 -18.38 22.06
C SER A 10 28.91 -17.98 20.58
N PHE A 11 29.80 -18.62 19.81
CA PHE A 11 29.95 -18.35 18.37
C PHE A 11 28.85 -18.98 17.51
N LEU A 12 28.25 -20.10 17.98
CA LEU A 12 27.18 -20.81 17.26
C LEU A 12 25.80 -20.12 17.37
N VAL A 13 25.54 -19.34 18.42
CA VAL A 13 24.25 -18.66 18.64
C VAL A 13 24.08 -17.42 17.76
N SER A 14 25.18 -16.82 17.30
CA SER A 14 25.17 -15.60 16.47
C SER A 14 24.81 -15.82 14.99
N LEU A 15 24.66 -17.06 14.55
CA LEU A 15 24.32 -17.40 13.15
C LEU A 15 22.80 -17.59 12.92
N ALA A 16 21.96 -17.44 13.94
CA ALA A 16 20.55 -17.85 13.90
C ALA A 16 19.50 -16.71 13.95
N SER A 17 19.87 -15.43 13.75
CA SER A 17 18.94 -14.29 13.98
C SER A 17 18.64 -13.37 12.80
N ALA A 18 18.88 -13.80 11.57
CA ALA A 18 18.34 -13.14 10.39
C ALA A 18 18.07 -14.20 9.33
N ASN A 19 16.83 -14.31 8.84
CA ASN A 19 16.38 -14.94 7.58
C ASN A 19 14.99 -15.60 7.69
N LEU A 20 14.49 -15.92 8.89
CA LEU A 20 13.15 -16.54 9.02
C LEU A 20 12.01 -15.56 8.67
N PHE A 21 12.18 -14.29 9.05
CA PHE A 21 11.19 -13.23 8.78
C PHE A 21 11.16 -12.83 7.30
N ASP A 22 12.32 -12.84 6.62
CA ASP A 22 12.41 -12.63 5.18
C ASP A 22 11.83 -13.80 4.37
N PHE A 23 12.00 -15.04 4.86
CA PHE A 23 11.41 -16.23 4.23
C PHE A 23 9.88 -16.26 4.34
N LEU A 24 9.30 -15.96 5.51
CA LEU A 24 7.85 -15.89 5.69
C LEU A 24 7.19 -14.76 4.89
N ASN A 25 7.86 -13.60 4.77
CA ASN A 25 7.41 -12.53 3.89
C ASN A 25 7.44 -12.93 2.41
N ASN A 26 8.40 -13.78 2.01
CA ASN A 26 8.50 -14.27 0.64
C ASN A 26 7.44 -15.34 0.33
N PHE A 27 7.09 -16.20 1.29
CA PHE A 27 6.17 -17.31 1.07
C PHE A 27 4.69 -16.88 1.00
N ASN A 28 4.32 -15.75 1.62
CA ASN A 28 2.98 -15.17 1.48
C ASN A 28 2.79 -14.34 0.19
N HIS A 29 3.85 -14.17 -0.61
CA HIS A 29 3.80 -13.59 -1.96
C HIS A 29 3.94 -14.70 -3.00
N GLY A 30 2.90 -15.54 -3.10
CA GLY A 30 2.80 -16.49 -4.20
C GLY A 30 2.82 -15.76 -5.55
N GLY A 31 3.83 -16.07 -6.37
CA GLY A 31 3.82 -15.84 -7.82
C GLY A 31 3.95 -14.40 -8.29
N GLY A 32 5.16 -13.83 -8.27
CA GLY A 32 5.45 -12.59 -8.98
C GLY A 32 6.91 -12.19 -8.81
N GLY A 33 7.69 -12.28 -9.89
CA GLY A 33 9.13 -12.05 -9.88
C GLY A 33 9.51 -10.71 -9.24
N ARG A 34 10.64 -10.71 -8.52
CA ARG A 34 11.35 -9.51 -8.08
C ARG A 34 11.77 -8.70 -9.31
N GLN A 35 10.89 -7.86 -9.85
CA GLN A 35 11.32 -6.72 -10.64
C GLN A 35 11.79 -5.64 -9.67
N GLN A 36 13.11 -5.41 -9.67
CA GLN A 36 13.69 -4.17 -9.21
C GLN A 36 12.84 -2.99 -9.68
N GLN A 37 12.58 -2.02 -8.80
CA GLN A 37 12.01 -0.73 -9.14
C GLN A 37 12.96 0.04 -10.09
N GLN A 38 13.09 -0.40 -11.33
CA GLN A 38 13.43 0.49 -12.42
C GLN A 38 12.10 1.14 -12.79
N GLY A 39 11.96 2.43 -12.46
CA GLY A 39 10.77 3.19 -12.81
C GLY A 39 10.48 3.05 -14.29
N VAL A 40 9.22 2.80 -14.63
CA VAL A 40 8.74 2.74 -16.00
C VAL A 40 9.06 4.07 -16.68
N ARG A 41 9.81 4.02 -17.80
CA ARG A 41 10.33 5.23 -18.45
C ARG A 41 9.36 5.84 -19.46
N ASN A 42 8.45 5.02 -19.99
CA ASN A 42 7.46 5.45 -20.98
C ASN A 42 6.15 4.63 -20.88
N PRO A 43 5.04 5.11 -21.45
CA PRO A 43 3.75 4.40 -21.42
C PRO A 43 3.77 2.99 -22.04
N GLN A 44 4.59 2.74 -23.06
CA GLN A 44 4.67 1.44 -23.73
C GLN A 44 5.29 0.37 -22.83
N GLU A 45 6.32 0.71 -22.06
CA GLU A 45 6.88 -0.14 -21.01
C GLU A 45 5.85 -0.46 -19.93
N TYR A 46 5.01 0.53 -19.57
CA TYR A 46 3.90 0.32 -18.63
C TYR A 46 2.91 -0.71 -19.18
N GLU A 47 2.44 -0.47 -20.39
CA GLU A 47 1.48 -1.33 -21.08
C GLU A 47 2.00 -2.76 -21.21
N ASN A 48 3.25 -2.94 -21.64
CA ASN A 48 3.88 -4.26 -21.73
C ASN A 48 3.94 -4.96 -20.37
N ARG A 49 4.21 -4.24 -19.28
CA ARG A 49 4.21 -4.81 -17.92
C ARG A 49 2.82 -5.27 -17.48
N ILE A 50 1.79 -4.51 -17.82
CA ILE A 50 0.39 -4.88 -17.57
C ILE A 50 -0.01 -6.11 -18.40
N LEU A 51 0.28 -6.11 -19.71
CA LEU A 51 -0.05 -7.19 -20.65
C LEU A 51 0.63 -8.52 -20.30
N THR A 52 1.85 -8.47 -19.79
CA THR A 52 2.63 -9.67 -19.43
C THR A 52 2.44 -10.12 -17.98
N SER A 53 1.57 -9.44 -17.21
CA SER A 53 1.31 -9.81 -15.82
C SER A 53 0.60 -11.17 -15.73
N GLN A 54 1.01 -12.00 -14.77
CA GLN A 54 0.37 -13.29 -14.50
C GLN A 54 -0.76 -13.13 -13.49
N CYS A 55 -1.77 -12.32 -13.81
CA CYS A 55 -2.96 -12.16 -12.99
C CYS A 55 -4.15 -12.90 -13.58
N ASN A 56 -4.75 -13.81 -12.81
CA ASN A 56 -5.95 -14.57 -13.19
C ASN A 56 -7.25 -13.97 -12.61
N GLN A 57 -7.15 -12.83 -11.94
CA GLN A 57 -8.28 -12.10 -11.36
C GLN A 57 -8.36 -10.69 -11.95
N TYR A 58 -8.59 -9.67 -11.12
CA TYR A 58 -8.58 -8.27 -11.54
C TYR A 58 -7.20 -7.66 -11.35
N LEU A 59 -6.59 -7.21 -12.44
CA LEU A 59 -5.33 -6.48 -12.40
C LEU A 59 -5.60 -4.97 -12.22
N CYS A 60 -5.08 -4.39 -11.14
CA CYS A 60 -5.22 -2.97 -10.87
C CYS A 60 -4.42 -2.14 -11.89
N PRO A 61 -5.07 -1.27 -12.68
CA PRO A 61 -4.43 -0.54 -13.78
C PRO A 61 -3.50 0.58 -13.32
N ASP A 62 -3.50 0.95 -12.04
CA ASP A 62 -2.62 1.98 -11.50
C ASP A 62 -1.39 1.36 -10.80
N THR A 63 -1.57 0.20 -10.16
CA THR A 63 -0.56 -0.41 -9.29
C THR A 63 0.03 -1.70 -9.85
N GLY A 64 -0.64 -2.33 -10.81
CA GLY A 64 -0.31 -3.66 -11.32
C GLY A 64 -0.54 -4.79 -10.31
N LEU A 65 -1.27 -4.54 -9.22
CA LEU A 65 -1.61 -5.57 -8.23
C LEU A 65 -2.75 -6.45 -8.72
N CYS A 66 -2.65 -7.77 -8.49
CA CYS A 66 -3.72 -8.71 -8.78
C CYS A 66 -4.62 -8.85 -7.55
N VAL A 67 -5.91 -8.55 -7.70
CA VAL A 67 -6.91 -8.55 -6.63
C VAL A 67 -8.21 -9.23 -7.07
N GLU A 68 -9.08 -9.58 -6.13
CA GLU A 68 -10.34 -10.28 -6.41
C GLU A 68 -11.34 -9.45 -7.23
N SER A 69 -11.38 -8.13 -7.02
CA SER A 69 -12.31 -7.23 -7.72
C SER A 69 -11.82 -5.78 -7.69
N PRO A 70 -12.31 -4.90 -8.58
CA PRO A 70 -11.82 -3.52 -8.71
C PRO A 70 -11.79 -2.74 -7.38
N LYS A 71 -12.79 -2.92 -6.52
CA LYS A 71 -12.89 -2.25 -5.19
C LYS A 71 -11.74 -2.58 -4.23
N PHE A 72 -10.97 -3.64 -4.49
CA PHE A 72 -9.82 -4.01 -3.66
C PHE A 72 -8.50 -3.40 -4.14
N CYS A 73 -8.50 -2.70 -5.27
CA CYS A 73 -7.32 -1.97 -5.69
C CYS A 73 -6.97 -0.87 -4.67
N PRO A 74 -5.69 -0.77 -4.28
CA PRO A 74 -5.22 0.31 -3.44
C PRO A 74 -4.97 1.57 -4.27
N CYS A 75 -4.91 2.71 -3.61
CA CYS A 75 -4.41 3.93 -4.22
C CYS A 75 -2.91 3.80 -4.56
N PRO A 76 -2.44 4.34 -5.69
CA PRO A 76 -1.06 4.18 -6.14
C PRO A 76 -0.01 4.80 -5.21
N TYR A 77 -0.38 5.82 -4.43
CA TYR A 77 0.53 6.50 -3.50
C TYR A 77 0.00 6.42 -2.05
N PRO A 78 0.05 5.24 -1.39
CA PRO A 78 -0.57 5.04 -0.08
C PRO A 78 -0.01 5.94 1.04
N SER A 79 1.21 6.45 0.88
CA SER A 79 1.82 7.41 1.80
C SER A 79 1.17 8.79 1.73
N SER A 80 0.75 9.24 0.53
CA SER A 80 0.25 10.60 0.28
C SER A 80 -1.22 10.66 -0.14
N GLN A 81 -1.88 9.51 -0.34
CA GLN A 81 -3.28 9.42 -0.73
C GLN A 81 -4.15 8.71 0.32
N ILE A 82 -5.43 9.05 0.31
CA ILE A 82 -6.51 8.36 1.00
C ILE A 82 -7.50 7.81 -0.02
N ARG A 83 -8.10 6.65 0.31
CA ARG A 83 -9.15 6.01 -0.48
C ARG A 83 -10.52 6.39 0.06
N CYS A 84 -11.28 7.16 -0.70
CA CYS A 84 -12.63 7.59 -0.32
C CYS A 84 -13.68 6.75 -1.04
N PHE A 85 -14.53 6.07 -0.28
CA PHE A 85 -15.65 5.32 -0.84
C PHE A 85 -16.80 6.25 -1.21
N LEU A 86 -17.37 6.03 -2.40
CA LEU A 86 -18.57 6.68 -2.88
C LEU A 86 -19.82 5.86 -2.48
N PRO A 87 -21.00 6.49 -2.37
CA PRO A 87 -22.23 5.79 -1.99
C PRO A 87 -22.65 4.63 -2.90
N ASP A 88 -22.18 4.59 -4.14
CA ASP A 88 -22.47 3.53 -5.12
C ASP A 88 -21.46 2.37 -5.08
N GLY A 89 -20.56 2.35 -4.10
CA GLY A 89 -19.57 1.30 -3.91
C GLY A 89 -18.28 1.47 -4.72
N ARG A 90 -18.17 2.53 -5.54
CA ARG A 90 -16.90 2.93 -6.15
C ARG A 90 -16.00 3.63 -5.13
N TYR A 91 -14.75 3.89 -5.51
CA TYR A 91 -13.85 4.69 -4.70
C TYR A 91 -13.08 5.70 -5.56
N LEU A 92 -12.57 6.74 -4.89
CA LEU A 92 -11.65 7.72 -5.45
C LEU A 92 -10.38 7.77 -4.59
N CYS A 93 -9.23 8.00 -5.21
CA CYS A 93 -8.00 8.31 -4.52
C CYS A 93 -7.78 9.82 -4.56
N ILE A 94 -7.69 10.45 -3.38
CA ILE A 94 -7.35 11.87 -3.24
C ILE A 94 -6.11 12.01 -2.38
N SER A 95 -5.42 13.15 -2.49
CA SER A 95 -4.32 13.47 -1.59
C SER A 95 -4.81 13.53 -0.14
N LYS A 96 -4.00 13.02 0.80
CA LYS A 96 -4.22 13.25 2.23
C LYS A 96 -4.25 14.76 2.47
N PRO A 97 -5.18 15.28 3.30
CA PRO A 97 -5.11 16.66 3.76
C PRO A 97 -3.75 16.96 4.39
N ALA A 98 -3.15 18.06 3.95
CA ALA A 98 -1.86 18.53 4.43
C ALA A 98 -2.05 19.81 5.25
N GLY A 99 -1.10 20.10 6.15
CA GLY A 99 -1.12 21.27 7.01
C GLY A 99 -0.78 20.94 8.45
N GLU A 100 -0.18 21.90 9.15
CA GLU A 100 0.17 21.79 10.57
C GLU A 100 -1.10 21.49 11.39
N GLY A 101 -1.04 20.45 12.24
CA GLY A 101 -2.18 20.01 13.05
C GLY A 101 -3.32 19.31 12.29
N ILE A 102 -3.20 19.14 10.97
CA ILE A 102 -4.19 18.46 10.12
C ILE A 102 -3.69 17.08 9.66
N SER A 103 -2.47 17.01 9.14
CA SER A 103 -1.92 15.81 8.48
C SER A 103 -2.01 14.55 9.35
N ASP A 104 -1.71 14.68 10.64
CA ASP A 104 -1.62 13.55 11.55
C ASP A 104 -2.95 12.83 11.75
N LYS A 105 -4.07 13.54 11.59
CA LYS A 105 -5.41 12.96 11.66
C LYS A 105 -5.65 11.93 10.56
N TYR A 106 -4.96 12.06 9.41
CA TYR A 106 -5.18 11.22 8.23
C TYR A 106 -4.10 10.14 8.02
N ASN A 107 -3.17 10.00 8.97
CA ASN A 107 -2.05 9.05 8.86
C ASN A 107 -2.46 7.59 9.05
N ASP A 108 -3.54 7.30 9.80
CA ASP A 108 -4.00 5.93 10.00
C ASP A 108 -4.86 5.44 8.80
N PRO A 109 -4.37 4.50 7.97
CA PRO A 109 -5.10 4.00 6.81
C PRO A 109 -6.39 3.24 7.15
N LYS A 110 -6.57 2.81 8.41
CA LYS A 110 -7.78 2.08 8.83
C LYS A 110 -8.96 3.02 9.10
N THR A 111 -8.67 4.27 9.46
CA THR A 111 -9.67 5.23 9.96
C THR A 111 -9.74 6.51 9.13
N ASN A 112 -8.69 6.87 8.39
CA ASN A 112 -8.62 8.15 7.67
C ASN A 112 -9.76 8.40 6.68
N TRP A 113 -10.30 7.37 6.04
CA TRP A 113 -11.42 7.46 5.11
C TRP A 113 -12.78 7.74 5.76
N LYS A 114 -12.88 7.53 7.09
CA LYS A 114 -14.08 7.81 7.89
C LYS A 114 -14.14 9.24 8.40
N ILE A 115 -13.04 9.99 8.27
CA ILE A 115 -12.94 11.34 8.79
C ILE A 115 -13.72 12.29 7.89
N ASP A 116 -14.50 13.15 8.53
CA ASP A 116 -15.14 14.30 7.92
C ASP A 116 -14.84 15.52 8.79
N ALA A 117 -13.97 16.41 8.28
CA ALA A 117 -13.62 17.65 8.94
C ALA A 117 -14.78 18.65 9.03
N LYS A 118 -15.85 18.44 8.24
CA LYS A 118 -16.99 19.36 8.09
C LYS A 118 -16.59 20.79 7.72
N ASP A 119 -15.50 20.90 6.96
CA ASP A 119 -14.95 22.14 6.44
C ASP A 119 -14.74 21.98 4.94
N ASP A 120 -15.31 22.90 4.15
CA ASP A 120 -15.22 22.87 2.70
C ASP A 120 -13.89 23.38 2.16
N ASN A 121 -12.95 23.76 3.03
CA ASN A 121 -11.54 24.01 2.68
C ASN A 121 -10.66 22.76 2.84
N ILE A 122 -11.16 21.71 3.48
CA ILE A 122 -10.42 20.46 3.69
C ILE A 122 -10.93 19.42 2.69
N ARG A 123 -10.05 19.02 1.75
CA ARG A 123 -10.35 17.98 0.75
C ARG A 123 -10.13 16.59 1.33
N ASP A 124 -10.99 16.17 2.26
CA ASP A 124 -11.01 14.82 2.83
C ASP A 124 -12.15 13.95 2.26
N CYS A 125 -12.32 12.72 2.77
CA CYS A 125 -13.40 11.84 2.32
C CYS A 125 -14.80 12.34 2.74
N GLY A 126 -14.90 13.14 3.81
CA GLY A 126 -16.14 13.84 4.16
C GLY A 126 -16.55 14.83 3.07
N TRP A 127 -15.61 15.68 2.64
CA TRP A 127 -15.81 16.60 1.53
C TRP A 127 -16.17 15.88 0.23
N VAL A 128 -15.47 14.80 -0.13
CA VAL A 128 -15.80 13.99 -1.32
C VAL A 128 -17.25 13.48 -1.27
N ASN A 129 -17.69 12.99 -0.11
CA ASN A 129 -19.06 12.51 0.05
C ASN A 129 -20.10 13.63 -0.06
N ARG A 130 -19.80 14.85 0.42
CA ARG A 130 -20.66 16.01 0.23
C ARG A 130 -20.69 16.46 -1.22
N ALA A 131 -19.54 16.54 -1.89
CA ALA A 131 -19.42 16.89 -3.30
C ALA A 131 -20.19 15.92 -4.20
N TRP A 132 -20.08 14.62 -3.93
CA TRP A 132 -20.86 13.59 -4.62
C TRP A 132 -22.38 13.83 -4.53
N ARG A 133 -22.84 14.36 -3.40
CA ARG A 133 -24.27 14.66 -3.14
C ARG A 133 -24.69 16.06 -3.60
N GLY A 134 -23.79 16.85 -4.18
CA GLY A 134 -24.07 18.24 -4.59
C GLY A 134 -24.27 19.19 -3.40
N LEU A 135 -23.59 18.95 -2.28
CA LEU A 135 -23.72 19.73 -1.04
C LEU A 135 -22.59 20.77 -0.83
N VAL A 136 -21.66 20.88 -1.78
CA VAL A 136 -20.54 21.84 -1.81
C VAL A 136 -20.36 22.42 -3.21
#